data_AF-A0A1Q3MU47-F1
#
_entry.id   AF-A0A1Q3MU47-F1
#
_cell.length_a   1.000
_cell.length_b   1.000
_cell.length_c   1.000
_cell.angle_alpha   90.00
_cell.angle_beta   90.00
_cell.angle_gamma   90.00
#
_symmetry.space_group_name_H-M   'P 1'
#
loop_
_entity.id
_entity.type
_entity.pdbx_description
1 polymer ?
#
loop_
_entity_poly.entity_id
_entity_poly.type
_entity_poly.pdbx_seq_one_letter_code
_entity_poly.pdbx_strand_id
1 'polypeptide(L)'
;MLRRYFLWVGLWAFEVGAAITLEERVNSLERRVTEMAERMADLEERLAFKEQKKQETPRQEPTVPNFSPVAPEASESASSGWVVEGPLKELSSKEKFRKKSLQDAKKALKSSNLKEAKEILEVITGNPAHADFLEALYHLGSFYLYQEKQPHKAGECFSKAYLTCLPLQDKKILGIKSLLKFVESLLEQKEWVTAEVSLKEAEKKVDQFSASQQGEVHGKEVVGFKNTLKDLKKRLENR
;
A
#
# COMPACT_ATOMS: atom_id res chain seq x y z
N MET A 1 -21.30 -22.47 -27.40
CA MET A 1 -21.86 -21.37 -26.57
C MET A 1 -21.65 -21.55 -25.06
N LEU A 2 -21.64 -22.78 -24.50
CA LEU A 2 -21.48 -22.98 -23.04
C LEU A 2 -20.19 -22.42 -22.42
N ARG A 3 -19.04 -22.48 -23.11
CA ARG A 3 -17.77 -21.94 -22.58
C ARG A 3 -17.77 -20.42 -22.33
N ARG A 4 -18.57 -19.64 -23.08
CA ARG A 4 -18.70 -18.19 -22.87
C ARG A 4 -19.57 -17.85 -21.66
N TYR A 5 -20.54 -18.70 -21.33
CA TYR A 5 -21.40 -18.51 -20.16
C TYR A 5 -20.62 -18.71 -18.86
N PHE A 6 -19.70 -19.69 -18.81
CA PHE A 6 -18.88 -19.94 -17.62
C PHE A 6 -17.90 -18.81 -17.28
N LEU A 7 -17.31 -18.14 -18.28
CA LEU A 7 -16.44 -16.98 -18.06
C LEU A 7 -17.23 -15.75 -17.58
N TRP A 8 -18.45 -15.56 -18.09
CA TRP A 8 -19.31 -14.44 -17.69
C TRP A 8 -19.85 -14.63 -16.27
N VAL A 9 -20.32 -15.83 -15.94
CA VAL A 9 -20.76 -16.19 -14.58
C VAL A 9 -19.59 -16.19 -13.60
N GLY A 10 -18.39 -16.60 -14.02
CA GLY A 10 -17.18 -16.53 -13.20
C GLY A 10 -16.76 -15.09 -12.87
N LEU A 11 -16.85 -14.17 -13.84
CA LEU A 11 -16.53 -12.76 -13.62
C LEU A 11 -17.59 -12.06 -12.75
N TRP A 12 -18.87 -12.36 -12.96
CA TRP A 12 -19.96 -11.84 -12.11
C TRP A 12 -19.91 -12.42 -10.69
N ALA A 13 -19.63 -13.72 -10.54
CA ALA A 13 -19.43 -14.34 -9.23
C ALA A 13 -18.16 -13.85 -8.54
N PHE A 14 -17.14 -13.44 -9.29
CA PHE A 14 -15.94 -12.80 -8.76
C PHE A 14 -16.21 -11.35 -8.32
N GLU A 15 -16.97 -10.56 -9.08
CA GLU A 15 -17.37 -9.20 -8.67
C GLU A 15 -18.30 -9.22 -7.45
N VAL A 16 -19.30 -10.11 -7.44
CA VAL A 16 -20.23 -10.27 -6.31
C VAL A 16 -19.52 -10.90 -5.10
N GLY A 17 -18.66 -11.89 -5.31
CA GLY A 17 -17.84 -12.50 -4.24
C GLY A 17 -16.80 -11.52 -3.67
N ALA A 18 -16.21 -10.67 -4.51
CA ALA A 18 -15.33 -9.59 -4.08
C ALA A 18 -16.10 -8.52 -3.28
N ALA A 19 -17.35 -8.21 -3.65
CA ALA A 19 -18.19 -7.28 -2.90
C ALA A 19 -18.56 -7.82 -1.51
N ILE A 20 -18.96 -9.10 -1.41
CA ILE A 20 -19.30 -9.76 -0.13
C ILE A 20 -18.06 -9.86 0.78
N THR A 21 -16.90 -10.24 0.24
CA THR A 21 -15.65 -10.28 1.01
C THR A 21 -15.13 -8.89 1.37
N LEU A 22 -15.45 -7.85 0.59
CA LEU A 22 -15.15 -6.47 0.97
C LEU A 22 -16.04 -6.02 2.13
N GLU A 23 -17.34 -6.30 2.09
CA GLU A 23 -18.26 -5.97 3.19
C GLU A 23 -17.88 -6.69 4.48
N GLU A 24 -17.51 -7.98 4.41
CA GLU A 24 -17.01 -8.71 5.58
C GLU A 24 -15.70 -8.10 6.11
N ARG A 25 -14.80 -7.69 5.22
CA ARG A 25 -13.55 -7.02 5.60
C ARG A 25 -13.78 -5.63 6.16
N VAL A 26 -14.74 -4.87 5.63
CA VAL A 26 -15.12 -3.54 6.14
C VAL A 26 -15.78 -3.69 7.50
N ASN A 27 -16.73 -4.61 7.68
CA ASN A 27 -17.34 -4.90 8.98
C ASN A 27 -16.31 -5.38 10.01
N SER A 28 -15.34 -6.21 9.59
CA SER A 28 -14.23 -6.62 10.45
C SER A 28 -13.31 -5.44 10.81
N LEU A 29 -13.05 -4.54 9.85
CA LEU A 29 -12.27 -3.33 10.09
C LEU A 29 -13.00 -2.38 11.04
N GLU A 30 -14.30 -2.16 10.84
CA GLU A 30 -15.14 -1.33 11.70
C GLU A 30 -15.14 -1.84 13.13
N ARG A 31 -15.33 -3.16 13.34
CA ARG A 31 -15.21 -3.78 14.68
C ARG A 31 -13.83 -3.54 15.31
N ARG A 32 -12.76 -3.67 14.52
CA ARG A 32 -11.40 -3.43 15.03
C ARG A 32 -11.14 -1.95 15.32
N VAL A 33 -11.72 -1.04 14.55
CA VAL A 33 -11.63 0.41 14.76
C VAL A 33 -12.42 0.81 16.01
N THR A 34 -13.61 0.24 16.24
CA THR A 34 -14.35 0.46 17.49
C THR A 34 -13.62 -0.11 18.71
N GLU A 35 -13.03 -1.31 18.61
CA GLU A 35 -12.21 -1.88 19.68
C GLU A 35 -10.96 -1.03 19.95
N MET A 36 -10.32 -0.49 18.90
CA MET A 36 -9.21 0.45 19.06
C MET A 36 -9.63 1.77 19.70
N ALA A 37 -10.81 2.28 19.37
CA ALA A 37 -11.35 3.50 19.97
C ALA A 37 -11.62 3.31 21.46
N GLU A 38 -12.19 2.18 21.86
CA GLU A 38 -12.37 1.82 23.28
C GLU A 38 -11.03 1.70 24.02
N ARG A 39 -10.04 1.05 23.42
CA ARG A 39 -8.69 0.97 24.02
C ARG A 39 -7.99 2.32 24.10
N MET A 40 -8.22 3.23 23.15
CA MET A 40 -7.69 4.60 23.23
C MET A 40 -8.37 5.39 24.35
N ALA A 41 -9.68 5.26 24.51
CA ALA A 41 -10.41 5.90 25.61
C ALA A 41 -9.92 5.40 26.99
N ASP A 42 -9.71 4.09 27.17
CA ASP A 42 -9.14 3.52 28.42
C ASP A 42 -7.71 4.04 28.68
N LEU A 43 -6.89 4.18 27.63
CA LEU A 43 -5.55 4.73 27.74
C LEU A 43 -5.55 6.21 28.09
N GLU A 44 -6.46 7.01 27.51
CA GLU A 44 -6.64 8.42 27.85
C GLU A 44 -7.07 8.60 29.31
N GLU A 45 -8.00 7.78 29.80
CA GLU A 45 -8.45 7.80 31.20
C GLU A 45 -7.29 7.44 32.16
N ARG A 46 -6.52 6.40 31.85
CA ARG A 46 -5.35 5.99 32.65
C ARG A 46 -4.22 7.02 32.63
N LEU A 47 -4.07 7.77 31.54
CA LEU A 47 -3.10 8.87 31.45
C LEU A 47 -3.54 10.06 32.28
N ALA A 48 -4.82 10.45 32.21
CA ALA A 48 -5.39 11.51 33.04
C ALA A 48 -5.24 11.20 34.54
N PHE A 49 -5.47 9.94 34.95
CA PHE A 49 -5.27 9.50 36.33
C PHE A 49 -3.80 9.58 36.79
N LYS A 50 -2.85 9.21 35.93
CA LYS A 50 -1.42 9.31 36.25
C LYS A 50 -0.93 10.75 36.32
N GLU A 51 -1.53 11.65 35.56
CA GLU A 51 -1.17 13.07 35.56
C GLU A 51 -1.62 13.76 36.86
N GLN A 52 -2.81 13.44 37.36
CA GLN A 52 -3.26 13.90 38.68
C GLN A 52 -2.37 13.39 39.83
N LYS A 53 -1.95 12.11 39.78
CA LYS A 53 -1.11 11.52 40.84
C LYS A 53 0.30 12.12 40.91
N LYS A 54 0.80 12.76 39.85
CA LYS A 54 2.11 13.44 39.83
C LYS A 54 2.08 14.84 40.44
N GLN A 55 0.92 15.47 40.60
CA GLN A 55 0.81 16.79 41.23
C GLN A 55 0.74 16.74 42.76
N GLU A 56 0.49 15.59 43.38
CA GLU A 56 0.29 15.46 44.83
C GLU A 56 1.47 14.90 45.63
N THR A 57 2.71 14.92 45.12
CA THR A 57 3.87 14.51 45.95
C THR A 57 4.55 15.73 46.58
N PRO A 58 4.37 16.00 47.89
CA PRO A 58 5.09 17.07 48.57
C PRO A 58 6.57 16.68 48.73
N ARG A 59 7.42 17.62 48.33
CA ARG A 59 8.87 17.63 48.42
C ARG A 59 9.29 17.50 49.90
N GLN A 60 9.84 16.35 50.30
CA GLN A 60 10.58 16.24 51.56
C GLN A 60 12.09 16.32 51.28
N GLU A 61 12.73 17.31 51.89
CA GLU A 61 14.19 17.44 51.98
C GLU A 61 14.78 16.32 52.85
N PRO A 62 15.89 15.68 52.44
CA PRO A 62 16.64 14.81 53.32
C PRO A 62 17.73 15.59 54.08
N THR A 63 17.58 15.60 55.40
CA THR A 63 18.60 16.00 56.38
C THR A 63 19.82 15.07 56.29
N VAL A 64 21.01 15.65 56.17
CA VAL A 64 22.31 14.98 56.25
C VAL A 64 22.56 14.51 57.70
N PRO A 65 23.23 13.37 57.93
CA PRO A 65 24.50 13.53 58.65
C PRO A 65 25.63 12.60 58.19
N ASN A 66 26.78 13.25 58.09
CA ASN A 66 28.11 12.89 58.60
C ASN A 66 28.84 11.63 58.09
N PHE A 67 30.02 11.88 57.52
CA PHE A 67 30.96 10.92 56.95
C PHE A 67 31.95 10.38 57.99
N SER A 68 32.31 9.10 57.86
CA SER A 68 33.71 8.65 57.96
C SER A 68 33.94 7.32 57.20
N PRO A 69 35.16 7.06 56.70
CA PRO A 69 35.37 6.30 55.48
C PRO A 69 36.02 4.92 55.71
N VAL A 70 35.57 3.91 54.98
CA VAL A 70 36.34 2.70 54.67
C VAL A 70 36.06 2.31 53.22
N ALA A 71 37.11 2.23 52.42
CA ALA A 71 37.12 1.75 51.03
C ALA A 71 37.75 0.34 50.98
N PRO A 72 37.86 -0.32 49.82
CA PRO A 72 36.90 -0.50 48.73
C PRO A 72 36.83 -1.97 48.28
N GLU A 73 35.67 -2.50 47.89
CA GLU A 73 35.66 -3.68 46.99
C GLU A 73 34.52 -3.61 45.97
N ALA A 74 34.85 -4.16 44.80
CA ALA A 74 34.20 -4.05 43.51
C ALA A 74 32.69 -4.36 43.49
N SER A 75 31.96 -3.62 42.64
CA SER A 75 30.94 -4.23 41.78
C SER A 75 30.54 -3.27 40.67
N GLU A 76 30.83 -3.71 39.45
CA GLU A 76 30.18 -3.26 38.23
C GLU A 76 28.68 -3.49 38.36
N SER A 77 27.86 -2.47 38.14
CA SER A 77 26.54 -2.70 37.55
C SER A 77 26.08 -1.44 36.82
N ALA A 78 26.09 -1.60 35.51
CA ALA A 78 25.68 -0.62 34.54
C ALA A 78 24.20 -0.23 34.73
N SER A 79 24.00 1.08 34.70
CA SER A 79 22.91 1.75 33.98
C SER A 79 22.02 0.82 33.15
N SER A 80 20.78 0.63 33.60
CA SER A 80 19.66 0.37 32.68
C SER A 80 18.48 1.23 33.08
N GLY A 81 18.53 2.48 32.62
CA GLY A 81 17.31 3.26 32.42
C GLY A 81 16.45 2.51 31.41
N TRP A 82 15.38 1.87 31.89
CA TRP A 82 14.35 1.31 31.03
C TRP A 82 13.59 2.46 30.37
N VAL A 83 14.16 2.99 29.28
CA VAL A 83 13.41 3.80 28.33
C VAL A 83 12.48 2.84 27.62
N VAL A 84 11.24 2.77 28.09
CA VAL A 84 10.12 2.18 27.36
C VAL A 84 9.90 3.07 26.14
N GLU A 85 10.66 2.82 25.07
CA GLU A 85 10.39 3.40 23.76
C GLU A 85 9.07 2.83 23.27
N GLY A 86 8.03 3.66 23.33
CA GLY A 86 6.69 3.27 22.93
C GLY A 86 6.56 2.85 21.46
N PRO A 87 5.45 2.19 21.09
CA PRO A 87 5.18 1.64 19.76
C PRO A 87 5.26 2.65 18.59
N LEU A 88 5.27 3.95 18.88
CA LEU A 88 5.46 5.02 17.89
C LEU A 88 6.88 5.05 17.27
N LYS A 89 7.93 4.70 18.03
CA LYS A 89 9.32 4.66 17.48
C LYS A 89 9.52 3.49 16.51
N GLU A 90 8.91 2.34 16.79
CA GLU A 90 8.96 1.18 15.89
C GLU A 90 8.25 1.43 14.55
N LEU A 91 7.09 2.10 14.57
CA LEU A 91 6.33 2.41 13.36
C LEU A 91 7.10 3.38 12.45
N SER A 92 7.77 4.38 13.03
CA SER A 92 8.65 5.31 12.31
C SER A 92 9.85 4.59 11.68
N SER A 93 10.49 3.66 12.40
CA SER A 93 11.63 2.89 11.87
C SER A 93 11.22 1.94 10.75
N LYS A 94 10.06 1.30 10.87
CA LYS A 94 9.48 0.44 9.83
C LYS A 94 9.09 1.24 8.58
N GLU A 95 8.54 2.44 8.73
CA GLU A 95 8.20 3.30 7.59
C GLU A 95 9.45 3.83 6.86
N LYS A 96 10.48 4.26 7.61
CA LYS A 96 11.77 4.68 7.03
C LYS A 96 12.46 3.55 6.26
N PHE A 97 12.46 2.35 6.81
CA PHE A 97 12.98 1.16 6.12
C PHE A 97 12.25 0.93 4.79
N ARG A 98 10.91 1.00 4.78
CA ARG A 98 10.10 0.76 3.57
C ARG A 98 10.31 1.79 2.47
N LYS A 99 10.32 3.09 2.81
CA LYS A 99 10.63 4.15 1.83
C LYS A 99 12.02 3.96 1.22
N LYS A 100 12.99 3.56 2.06
CA LYS A 100 14.33 3.21 1.60
C LYS A 100 14.32 1.99 0.69
N SER A 101 13.62 0.90 1.04
CA SER A 101 13.49 -0.29 0.19
C SER A 101 12.87 0.03 -1.17
N LEU A 102 11.81 0.83 -1.23
CA LEU A 102 11.23 1.25 -2.51
C LEU A 102 12.21 2.08 -3.33
N GLN A 103 12.95 2.98 -2.69
CA GLN A 103 13.98 3.78 -3.35
C GLN A 103 15.12 2.89 -3.87
N ASP A 104 15.53 1.88 -3.11
CA ASP A 104 16.57 0.94 -3.49
C ASP A 104 16.09 0.02 -4.62
N ALA A 105 14.83 -0.42 -4.62
CA ALA A 105 14.21 -1.11 -5.76
C ALA A 105 14.20 -0.22 -7.03
N LYS A 106 13.83 1.06 -6.89
CA LYS A 106 13.86 2.03 -8.00
C LYS A 106 15.29 2.25 -8.53
N LYS A 107 16.29 2.28 -7.65
CA LYS A 107 17.69 2.37 -8.04
C LYS A 107 18.14 1.10 -8.75
N ALA A 108 17.80 -0.08 -8.22
CA ALA A 108 18.10 -1.37 -8.82
C ALA A 108 17.47 -1.52 -10.22
N LEU A 109 16.24 -1.03 -10.41
CA LEU A 109 15.60 -0.95 -11.73
C LEU A 109 16.38 -0.04 -12.70
N LYS A 110 16.92 1.09 -12.21
CA LYS A 110 17.72 2.02 -13.04
C LYS A 110 19.12 1.49 -13.35
N SER A 111 19.73 0.73 -12.45
CA SER A 111 21.04 0.12 -12.64
C SER A 111 20.99 -1.22 -13.40
N SER A 112 19.80 -1.61 -13.91
CA SER A 112 19.56 -2.90 -14.55
C SER A 112 19.86 -4.10 -13.65
N ASN A 113 19.92 -3.92 -12.31
CA ASN A 113 19.97 -5.03 -11.37
C ASN A 113 18.56 -5.59 -11.13
N LEU A 114 18.09 -6.29 -12.16
CA LEU A 114 16.73 -6.77 -12.29
C LEU A 114 16.34 -7.80 -11.20
N LYS A 115 17.30 -8.63 -10.76
CA LYS A 115 17.06 -9.65 -9.73
C LYS A 115 16.82 -9.02 -8.36
N GLU A 116 17.68 -8.08 -7.97
CA GLU A 116 17.57 -7.36 -6.69
C GLU A 116 16.29 -6.51 -6.63
N ALA A 117 15.96 -5.81 -7.72
CA ALA A 117 14.71 -5.05 -7.82
C ALA A 117 13.47 -5.94 -7.58
N LYS A 118 13.45 -7.12 -8.19
CA LYS A 118 12.35 -8.08 -8.06
C LYS A 118 12.19 -8.57 -6.62
N GLU A 119 13.27 -9.01 -5.98
CA GLU A 119 13.24 -9.50 -4.59
C GLU A 119 12.69 -8.42 -3.63
N ILE A 120 13.17 -7.18 -3.77
CA ILE A 120 12.70 -6.08 -2.92
C ILE A 120 11.22 -5.76 -3.18
N LEU A 121 10.78 -5.75 -4.44
CA LEU A 121 9.38 -5.50 -4.79
C LEU A 121 8.46 -6.61 -4.27
N GLU A 122 8.86 -7.87 -4.40
CA GLU A 122 8.08 -9.01 -3.89
C GLU A 122 7.86 -8.90 -2.37
N VAL A 123 8.91 -8.55 -1.61
CA VAL A 123 8.82 -8.32 -0.15
C VAL A 123 7.81 -7.20 0.18
N ILE A 124 7.84 -6.08 -0.55
CA ILE A 124 6.91 -4.97 -0.33
C ILE A 124 5.46 -5.39 -0.67
N THR A 125 5.27 -6.14 -1.76
CA THR A 125 3.95 -6.62 -2.22
C THR A 125 3.37 -7.76 -1.38
N GLY A 126 4.11 -8.27 -0.40
CA GLY A 126 3.58 -9.17 0.63
C GLY A 126 2.68 -8.47 1.67
N ASN A 127 2.73 -7.13 1.75
CA ASN A 127 1.97 -6.38 2.76
C ASN A 127 1.05 -5.30 2.15
N PRO A 128 -0.28 -5.57 2.05
CA PRO A 128 -1.24 -4.70 1.36
C PRO A 128 -1.60 -3.41 2.11
N ALA A 129 -1.18 -3.23 3.37
CA ALA A 129 -1.52 -2.07 4.18
C ALA A 129 -0.64 -0.83 3.91
N HIS A 130 0.16 -0.82 2.84
CA HIS A 130 1.17 0.21 2.60
C HIS A 130 0.82 1.15 1.45
N ALA A 131 1.10 2.45 1.64
CA ALA A 131 0.98 3.43 0.56
C ALA A 131 1.86 3.08 -0.65
N ASP A 132 3.03 2.50 -0.40
CA ASP A 132 4.03 2.14 -1.41
C ASP A 132 3.72 0.83 -2.14
N PHE A 133 2.79 0.03 -1.60
CA PHE A 133 2.38 -1.27 -2.15
C PHE A 133 1.91 -1.17 -3.60
N LEU A 134 1.12 -0.14 -3.89
CA LEU A 134 0.57 0.12 -5.22
C LEU A 134 1.64 0.44 -6.25
N GLU A 135 2.60 1.28 -5.86
CA GLU A 135 3.71 1.65 -6.73
C GLU A 135 4.64 0.46 -6.95
N ALA A 136 4.87 -0.35 -5.91
CA ALA A 136 5.64 -1.59 -6.02
C ALA A 136 4.98 -2.60 -6.97
N LEU A 137 3.65 -2.83 -6.87
CA LEU A 137 2.93 -3.70 -7.80
C LEU A 137 2.98 -3.19 -9.24
N TYR A 138 2.85 -1.89 -9.45
CA TYR A 138 2.96 -1.31 -10.79
C TYR A 138 4.33 -1.54 -11.42
N HIS A 139 5.40 -1.33 -10.64
CA HIS A 139 6.77 -1.57 -11.11
C HIS A 139 7.05 -3.06 -11.34
N LEU A 140 6.58 -3.93 -10.45
CA LEU A 140 6.72 -5.38 -10.59
C LEU A 140 5.96 -5.91 -11.81
N GLY A 141 4.76 -5.41 -12.05
CA GLY A 141 3.98 -5.74 -13.26
C GLY A 141 4.70 -5.30 -14.53
N SER A 142 5.26 -4.09 -14.53
CA SER A 142 6.02 -3.56 -15.68
C SER A 142 7.27 -4.39 -15.96
N PHE A 143 7.94 -4.84 -14.90
CA PHE A 143 9.08 -5.74 -14.98
C PHE A 143 8.70 -7.08 -15.63
N TYR A 144 7.63 -7.72 -15.17
CA TYR A 144 7.15 -8.97 -15.75
C TYR A 144 6.74 -8.82 -17.21
N LEU A 145 6.12 -7.69 -17.57
CA LEU A 145 5.65 -7.44 -18.94
C LEU A 145 6.82 -7.24 -19.92
N TYR A 146 7.76 -6.34 -19.59
CA TYR A 146 8.78 -5.90 -20.55
C TYR A 146 10.09 -6.68 -20.46
N GLN A 147 10.51 -7.07 -19.25
CA GLN A 147 11.81 -7.73 -19.04
C GLN A 147 11.69 -9.24 -19.10
N GLU A 148 10.79 -9.84 -18.29
CA GLU A 148 10.63 -11.30 -18.25
C GLU A 148 9.70 -11.84 -19.35
N LYS A 149 8.98 -10.97 -20.08
CA LYS A 149 7.98 -11.35 -21.11
C LYS A 149 6.95 -12.35 -20.58
N GLN A 150 6.54 -12.19 -19.32
CA GLN A 150 5.54 -13.00 -18.64
C GLN A 150 4.27 -12.16 -18.42
N PRO A 151 3.44 -11.99 -19.46
CA PRO A 151 2.29 -11.10 -19.37
C PRO A 151 1.25 -11.59 -18.35
N HIS A 152 1.11 -12.89 -18.12
CA HIS A 152 0.21 -13.43 -17.07
C HIS A 152 0.54 -12.86 -15.67
N LYS A 153 1.81 -12.94 -15.24
CA LYS A 153 2.26 -12.37 -13.95
C LYS A 153 2.14 -10.85 -13.92
N ALA A 154 2.41 -10.20 -15.05
CA ALA A 154 2.20 -8.76 -15.17
C ALA A 154 0.73 -8.39 -14.97
N GLY A 155 -0.18 -9.17 -15.55
CA GLY A 155 -1.62 -8.98 -15.42
C GLY A 155 -2.09 -9.11 -13.97
N GLU A 156 -1.61 -10.13 -13.26
CA GLU A 156 -1.88 -10.29 -11.82
C GLU A 156 -1.41 -9.08 -11.00
N CYS A 157 -0.21 -8.57 -11.28
CA CYS A 157 0.32 -7.39 -10.58
C CYS A 157 -0.52 -6.13 -10.87
N PHE A 158 -0.84 -5.88 -12.14
CA PHE A 158 -1.60 -4.68 -12.55
C PHE A 158 -3.05 -4.71 -12.10
N SER A 159 -3.72 -5.87 -12.18
CA SER A 159 -5.08 -6.05 -11.66
C SER A 159 -5.12 -5.84 -10.14
N LYS A 160 -4.18 -6.43 -9.40
CA LYS A 160 -4.06 -6.22 -7.95
C LYS A 160 -3.79 -4.75 -7.60
N ALA A 161 -2.94 -4.06 -8.37
CA ALA A 161 -2.69 -2.64 -8.21
C ALA A 161 -3.95 -1.81 -8.47
N TYR A 162 -4.66 -2.09 -9.57
CA TYR A 162 -5.90 -1.40 -9.93
C TYR A 162 -6.98 -1.55 -8.85
N LEU A 163 -7.26 -2.79 -8.43
CA LEU A 163 -8.27 -3.08 -7.41
C LEU A 163 -7.96 -2.40 -6.07
N THR A 164 -6.68 -2.33 -5.71
CA THR A 164 -6.24 -1.66 -4.48
C THR A 164 -6.30 -0.13 -4.59
N CYS A 165 -6.26 0.43 -5.79
CA CYS A 165 -6.44 1.87 -6.03
C CYS A 165 -7.91 2.32 -5.98
N LEU A 166 -8.88 1.43 -6.20
CA LEU A 166 -10.30 1.78 -6.27
C LEU A 166 -10.82 2.60 -5.07
N PRO A 167 -10.50 2.26 -3.81
CA PRO A 167 -10.96 3.04 -2.65
C PRO A 167 -10.14 4.33 -2.41
N LEU A 168 -9.01 4.53 -3.09
CA LEU A 168 -8.07 5.63 -2.81
C LEU A 168 -8.27 6.78 -3.80
N GLN A 169 -9.04 7.79 -3.38
CA GLN A 169 -9.33 9.00 -4.16
C GLN A 169 -8.05 9.70 -4.67
N ASP A 170 -6.99 9.71 -3.86
CA ASP A 170 -5.74 10.42 -4.16
C ASP A 170 -4.83 9.67 -5.15
N LYS A 171 -5.18 8.41 -5.48
CA LYS A 171 -4.37 7.53 -6.36
C LYS A 171 -5.08 7.11 -7.65
N LYS A 172 -6.13 7.84 -8.04
CA LYS A 172 -6.88 7.61 -9.29
C LYS A 172 -5.97 7.48 -10.52
N ILE A 173 -4.97 8.35 -10.64
CA ILE A 173 -4.00 8.35 -11.75
C ILE A 173 -3.26 7.02 -11.84
N LEU A 174 -2.76 6.50 -10.71
CA LEU A 174 -2.03 5.23 -10.65
C LEU A 174 -2.95 4.04 -10.92
N GLY A 175 -4.21 4.12 -10.47
CA GLY A 175 -5.25 3.15 -10.81
C GLY A 175 -5.47 3.07 -12.32
N ILE A 176 -5.68 4.20 -12.99
CA ILE A 176 -5.85 4.28 -14.45
C ILE A 176 -4.61 3.75 -15.18
N LYS A 177 -3.40 4.15 -14.76
CA LYS A 177 -2.14 3.63 -15.32
C LYS A 177 -2.04 2.11 -15.22
N SER A 178 -2.36 1.56 -14.05
CA SER A 178 -2.37 0.11 -13.82
C SER A 178 -3.39 -0.59 -14.71
N LEU A 179 -4.60 -0.05 -14.84
CA LEU A 179 -5.64 -0.63 -15.70
C LEU A 179 -5.24 -0.64 -17.18
N LEU A 180 -4.65 0.45 -17.69
CA LEU A 180 -4.16 0.50 -19.07
C LEU A 180 -3.06 -0.54 -19.32
N LYS A 181 -2.15 -0.72 -18.36
CA LYS A 181 -1.09 -1.74 -18.44
C LYS A 181 -1.64 -3.16 -18.31
N PHE A 182 -2.71 -3.35 -17.54
CA PHE A 182 -3.44 -4.61 -17.50
C PHE A 182 -4.03 -4.96 -18.87
N VAL A 183 -4.70 -4.01 -19.53
CA VAL A 183 -5.23 -4.19 -20.89
C VAL A 183 -4.11 -4.52 -21.87
N GLU A 184 -2.98 -3.80 -21.81
CA GLU A 184 -1.80 -4.09 -22.63
C GLU A 184 -1.33 -5.53 -22.45
N SER A 185 -1.22 -6.00 -21.20
CA SER A 185 -0.86 -7.39 -20.90
C SER A 185 -1.86 -8.42 -21.43
N LEU A 186 -3.17 -8.15 -21.38
CA LEU A 186 -4.20 -9.04 -21.92
C LEU A 186 -4.10 -9.14 -23.45
N LEU A 187 -3.79 -8.03 -24.13
CA LEU A 187 -3.56 -8.04 -25.59
C LEU A 187 -2.35 -8.89 -25.96
N GLU A 188 -1.25 -8.81 -25.20
CA GLU A 188 -0.08 -9.68 -25.40
C GLU A 188 -0.40 -11.17 -25.20
N GLN A 189 -1.31 -11.47 -24.27
CA GLN A 189 -1.81 -12.84 -24.03
C GLN A 189 -2.83 -13.31 -25.08
N LYS A 190 -3.23 -12.45 -26.02
CA LYS A 190 -4.30 -12.69 -27.00
C LYS A 190 -5.66 -12.95 -26.32
N GLU A 191 -5.87 -12.43 -25.12
CA GLU A 191 -7.14 -12.47 -24.40
C GLU A 191 -8.06 -11.34 -24.85
N TRP A 192 -8.47 -11.38 -26.12
CA TRP A 192 -9.15 -10.28 -26.79
C TRP A 192 -10.47 -9.84 -26.14
N VAL A 193 -11.23 -10.80 -25.62
CA VAL A 193 -12.54 -10.52 -25.00
C VAL A 193 -12.35 -9.80 -23.67
N THR A 194 -11.46 -10.30 -22.83
CA THR A 194 -11.12 -9.68 -21.54
C THR A 194 -10.53 -8.29 -21.77
N ALA A 195 -9.61 -8.17 -22.73
CA ALA A 195 -8.99 -6.89 -23.10
C ALA A 195 -10.03 -5.86 -23.53
N GLU A 196 -11.04 -6.25 -24.32
CA GLU A 196 -12.10 -5.34 -24.76
C GLU A 196 -12.97 -4.83 -23.61
N VAL A 197 -13.36 -5.71 -22.67
CA VAL A 197 -14.14 -5.32 -21.49
C VAL A 197 -13.33 -4.38 -20.60
N SER A 198 -12.08 -4.72 -20.32
CA SER A 198 -11.19 -3.88 -19.52
C SER A 198 -10.85 -2.55 -20.19
N LEU A 199 -10.78 -2.50 -21.53
CA LEU A 199 -10.59 -1.27 -22.29
C LEU A 199 -11.78 -0.32 -22.14
N LYS A 200 -13.02 -0.84 -22.22
CA LYS A 200 -14.23 -0.03 -22.00
C LYS A 200 -14.29 0.54 -20.58
N GLU A 201 -13.90 -0.24 -19.58
CA GLU A 201 -13.78 0.25 -18.21
C GLU A 201 -12.71 1.33 -18.08
N ALA A 202 -11.57 1.17 -18.76
CA ALA A 202 -10.51 2.18 -18.78
C ALA A 202 -10.97 3.50 -19.44
N GLU A 203 -11.70 3.43 -20.56
CA GLU A 203 -12.32 4.59 -21.21
C GLU A 203 -13.24 5.34 -20.22
N LYS A 204 -14.16 4.60 -19.58
CA LYS A 204 -15.08 5.16 -18.59
C LYS A 204 -14.35 5.86 -17.43
N LYS A 205 -13.29 5.25 -16.90
CA LYS A 205 -12.50 5.83 -15.80
C LYS A 205 -11.72 7.07 -16.23
N VAL A 206 -11.16 7.07 -17.45
CA VAL A 206 -10.48 8.26 -18.01
C VAL A 206 -11.46 9.40 -18.24
N ASP A 207 -12.67 9.12 -18.71
CA ASP A 207 -13.70 10.15 -18.89
C ASP A 207 -14.20 10.72 -17.56
N GLN A 208 -14.45 9.86 -16.56
CA GLN A 208 -14.77 10.29 -15.19
C GLN A 208 -13.65 11.15 -14.58
N PHE A 209 -12.39 10.78 -14.81
CA PHE A 209 -11.24 11.56 -14.35
C PHE A 209 -11.13 12.90 -15.09
N SER A 210 -11.40 12.92 -16.40
CA SER A 210 -11.43 14.14 -17.20
C SER A 210 -12.52 15.11 -16.75
N ALA A 211 -13.71 14.59 -16.41
CA ALA A 211 -14.85 15.41 -15.98
C ALA A 211 -14.67 15.99 -14.57
N SER A 212 -13.93 15.30 -13.70
CA SER A 212 -13.71 15.73 -12.30
C SER A 212 -12.56 16.73 -12.13
N GLN A 213 -11.70 16.89 -13.13
CA GLN A 213 -10.51 17.74 -13.04
C GLN A 213 -10.67 19.00 -13.91
N GLN A 214 -11.06 20.12 -13.31
CA GLN A 214 -11.13 21.44 -13.97
C GLN A 214 -9.78 22.21 -13.96
N GLY A 215 -8.65 21.55 -13.68
CA GLY A 215 -7.33 22.18 -13.53
C GLY A 215 -6.30 21.82 -14.61
N GLU A 216 -5.42 22.78 -14.93
CA GLU A 216 -4.42 22.73 -16.01
C GLU A 216 -3.35 21.62 -15.84
N VAL A 217 -3.01 21.27 -14.59
CA VAL A 217 -1.91 20.32 -14.27
C VAL A 217 -2.26 18.88 -14.68
N HIS A 218 -3.53 18.50 -14.64
CA HIS A 218 -3.97 17.14 -14.98
C HIS A 218 -4.32 16.95 -16.46
N GLY A 219 -4.39 18.04 -17.24
CA GLY A 219 -4.68 17.98 -18.67
C GLY A 219 -3.67 17.15 -19.46
N LYS A 220 -2.38 17.25 -19.11
CA LYS A 220 -1.31 16.47 -19.78
C LYS A 220 -1.46 14.96 -19.57
N GLU A 221 -1.81 14.53 -18.35
CA GLU A 221 -1.99 13.10 -18.06
C GLU A 221 -3.24 12.55 -18.75
N VAL A 222 -4.34 13.31 -18.76
CA VAL A 222 -5.57 12.93 -19.48
C VAL A 222 -5.31 12.72 -20.97
N VAL A 223 -4.58 13.64 -21.60
CA VAL A 223 -4.19 13.51 -23.02
C VAL A 223 -3.33 12.26 -23.22
N GLY A 224 -2.39 12.00 -22.32
CA GLY A 224 -1.59 10.76 -22.32
C GLY A 224 -2.46 9.51 -22.29
N PHE A 225 -3.43 9.44 -21.37
CA PHE A 225 -4.35 8.30 -21.27
C PHE A 225 -5.21 8.11 -22.52
N LYS A 226 -5.76 9.20 -23.08
CA LYS A 226 -6.55 9.13 -24.31
C LYS A 226 -5.74 8.62 -25.49
N ASN A 227 -4.47 9.02 -25.60
CA ASN A 227 -3.56 8.51 -26.63
C ASN A 227 -3.28 7.01 -26.44
N THR A 228 -3.01 6.57 -25.21
CA THR A 228 -2.82 5.14 -24.91
C THR A 228 -4.07 4.33 -25.21
N LEU A 229 -5.26 4.81 -24.84
CA LEU A 229 -6.53 4.16 -25.16
C LEU A 229 -6.73 4.01 -26.67
N LYS A 230 -6.46 5.07 -27.44
CA LYS A 230 -6.56 5.05 -28.91
C LYS A 230 -5.61 4.02 -29.53
N ASP A 231 -4.38 3.91 -29.03
CA ASP A 231 -3.41 2.91 -29.49
C ASP A 231 -3.87 1.48 -29.16
N LEU A 232 -4.26 1.22 -27.91
CA LEU A 232 -4.76 -0.09 -27.48
C LEU A 232 -6.00 -0.51 -28.26
N LYS A 233 -6.91 0.44 -28.54
CA LYS A 233 -8.10 0.20 -29.37
C LYS A 233 -7.75 -0.15 -30.81
N LYS A 234 -6.80 0.58 -31.42
CA LYS A 234 -6.31 0.27 -32.76
C LYS A 234 -5.67 -1.13 -32.83
N ARG A 235 -4.88 -1.50 -31.81
CA ARG A 235 -4.30 -2.85 -31.69
C ARG A 235 -5.38 -3.92 -31.57
N LEU A 236 -6.44 -3.63 -30.82
CA LEU A 236 -7.60 -4.48 -30.69
C LEU A 236 -8.39 -4.57 -32.00
N GLU A 237 -8.49 -3.53 -32.81
CA GLU A 237 -9.21 -3.55 -34.10
C GLU A 237 -8.43 -4.30 -35.20
N ASN A 238 -7.10 -4.26 -35.16
CA ASN A 238 -6.20 -4.93 -36.11
C ASN A 238 -5.98 -6.44 -35.83
N ARG A 239 -6.85 -7.06 -35.02
CA ARG A 239 -6.82 -8.50 -34.68
C ARG A 239 -7.39 -9.36 -35.80
#